data_AF-A0A519S3I8-F1
#
_entry.id   AF-A0A519S3I8-F1
#
_cell.length_a   1.000
_cell.length_b   1.000
_cell.length_c   1.000
_cell.angle_alpha   90.00
_cell.angle_beta   90.00
_cell.angle_gamma   90.00
#
_symmetry.space_group_name_H-M   'P 1'
#
loop_
_entity.id
_entity.type
_entity.pdbx_description
1 polymer ?
#
loop_
_entity_poly.entity_id
_entity_poly.type
_entity_poly.pdbx_seq_one_letter_code
_entity_poly.pdbx_strand_id
1 'polypeptide(L)'
;MAYLGTQKLKELIKREEVIKPSKDERVICGAYELSLGSEVFRTDSSEKIKEFINPKEQVRINPGQFALLLTEETVNIPRDKIAFISIKASIKLRGLVNVSGFHVDPGFKGNLVFSVYNAGSSPISLLSGEPCFLIWFADLSLSENEITDYKSGSHEHKGLNTIPPKYIDALLAGELASPNVLLEKIKSNFSSLETKINLNNEAQNGKINLIERDQKANNYIAATALGLVVVVIVKFVFDWSAIKTGIDKGIEVKRKEQTIDSIINSQLLEKQRLMIEIDSMEKVRDSLKTSVLIPKNGNDSQNKPR
;
A
#
# COMPACT_ATOMS: atom_id res chain seq x y z
N MET A 1 44.35 10.35 47.55
CA MET A 1 43.75 11.67 47.25
C MET A 1 42.55 11.89 48.15
N ALA A 2 42.30 13.14 48.53
CA ALA A 2 41.08 13.57 49.20
C ALA A 2 40.61 14.89 48.55
N TYR A 3 39.30 15.14 48.55
CA TYR A 3 38.74 16.39 48.03
C TYR A 3 38.92 17.53 49.03
N LEU A 4 39.05 18.76 48.53
CA LEU A 4 39.08 19.97 49.35
C LEU A 4 37.70 20.24 49.97
N GLY A 5 37.63 20.30 51.30
CA GLY A 5 36.44 20.77 52.00
C GLY A 5 36.17 22.25 51.75
N THR A 6 34.91 22.68 51.95
CA THR A 6 34.37 24.03 51.69
C THR A 6 35.33 25.17 52.04
N GLN A 7 35.95 25.14 53.23
CA GLN A 7 36.86 26.21 53.67
C GLN A 7 38.14 26.27 52.82
N LYS A 8 38.83 25.14 52.62
CA LYS A 8 40.03 25.06 51.76
C LYS A 8 39.71 25.46 50.32
N LEU A 9 38.53 25.12 49.81
CA LEU A 9 38.12 25.51 48.46
C LEU A 9 37.88 27.03 48.36
N LYS A 10 37.26 27.66 49.37
CA LYS A 10 37.15 29.13 49.45
C LYS A 10 38.51 29.82 49.52
N GLU A 11 39.44 29.28 50.29
CA GLU A 11 40.82 29.78 50.39
C GLU A 11 41.56 29.65 49.04
N LEU A 12 41.44 28.51 48.36
CA LEU A 12 42.02 28.28 47.04
C LEU A 12 41.47 29.25 45.98
N ILE A 13 40.14 29.44 45.95
CA ILE A 13 39.47 30.39 45.04
C ILE A 13 39.96 31.83 45.29
N LYS A 14 40.17 32.23 46.55
CA LYS A 14 40.63 33.59 46.89
C LYS A 14 42.13 33.81 46.70
N ARG A 15 42.96 32.77 46.85
CA ARG A 15 44.43 32.88 46.78
C ARG A 15 44.98 32.69 45.36
N GLU A 16 44.44 31.73 44.62
CA GLU A 16 44.96 31.29 43.31
C GLU A 16 43.97 31.52 42.17
N GLU A 17 42.84 32.15 42.47
CA GLU A 17 41.82 32.57 41.52
C GLU A 17 41.36 31.43 40.59
N VAL A 18 41.22 30.22 41.15
CA VAL A 18 40.98 28.99 40.38
C VAL A 18 39.63 28.96 39.65
N ILE A 19 38.72 29.91 39.95
CA ILE A 19 37.44 30.12 39.29
C ILE A 19 37.18 31.64 39.16
N LYS A 20 36.85 32.13 37.95
CA LYS A 20 36.49 33.53 37.66
C LYS A 20 35.28 33.63 36.71
N PRO A 21 34.28 34.48 36.97
CA PRO A 21 34.01 35.12 38.25
C PRO A 21 33.66 34.07 39.32
N SER A 22 33.92 34.36 40.59
CA SER A 22 33.59 33.47 41.70
C SER A 22 32.68 34.16 42.72
N LYS A 23 31.74 33.39 43.30
CA LYS A 23 30.80 33.85 44.32
C LYS A 23 30.90 32.93 45.54
N ASP A 24 31.12 33.49 46.73
CA ASP A 24 31.34 32.74 47.97
C ASP A 24 30.15 31.84 48.38
N GLU A 25 28.95 32.19 47.91
CA GLU A 25 27.70 31.45 48.10
C GLU A 25 27.60 30.18 47.22
N ARG A 26 28.34 30.11 46.10
CA ARG A 26 28.34 28.96 45.18
C ARG A 26 29.26 27.83 45.64
N VAL A 27 29.95 27.96 46.78
CA VAL A 27 30.75 26.86 47.37
C VAL A 27 29.89 26.01 48.30
N ILE A 28 29.41 24.87 47.81
CA ILE A 28 28.48 23.97 48.50
C ILE A 28 29.16 22.60 48.70
N CYS A 29 29.22 22.12 49.94
CA CYS A 29 29.69 20.77 50.30
C CYS A 29 31.04 20.35 49.68
N GLY A 30 32.01 21.27 49.60
CA GLY A 30 33.33 21.01 48.98
C GLY A 30 33.35 21.04 47.45
N ALA A 31 32.24 21.37 46.79
CA ALA A 31 32.17 21.73 45.38
C ALA A 31 32.06 23.25 45.20
N TYR A 32 32.37 23.75 44.01
CA TYR A 32 31.83 25.00 43.49
C TYR A 32 30.74 24.72 42.45
N GLU A 33 29.65 25.47 42.50
CA GLU A 33 28.54 25.36 41.55
C GLU A 33 28.69 26.31 40.35
N LEU A 34 29.20 25.75 39.25
CA LEU A 34 29.43 26.45 37.98
C LEU A 34 28.12 26.67 37.21
N SER A 35 28.03 27.81 36.55
CA SER A 35 26.84 28.31 35.85
C SER A 35 26.83 27.93 34.37
N LEU A 36 25.65 27.80 33.78
CA LEU A 36 25.51 27.75 32.32
C LEU A 36 25.81 29.13 31.72
N GLY A 37 26.79 29.21 30.82
CA GLY A 37 27.21 30.46 30.18
C GLY A 37 26.29 30.92 29.05
N SER A 38 26.83 31.76 28.16
CA SER A 38 26.13 32.34 27.02
C SER A 38 26.33 31.60 25.69
N GLU A 39 27.16 30.55 25.63
CA GLU A 39 27.34 29.72 24.43
C GLU A 39 26.83 28.30 24.63
N VAL A 40 26.03 27.82 23.67
CA VAL A 40 25.58 26.42 23.57
C VAL A 40 25.60 25.98 22.11
N PHE A 41 25.84 24.70 21.85
CA PHE A 41 25.45 24.05 20.60
C PHE A 41 24.46 22.91 20.90
N ARG A 42 23.48 22.67 20.02
CA ARG A 42 22.51 21.57 20.12
C ARG A 42 22.37 20.84 18.78
N THR A 43 22.33 19.51 18.80
CA THR A 43 22.23 18.72 17.56
C THR A 43 20.90 18.87 16.82
N ASP A 44 19.83 19.29 17.51
CA ASP A 44 18.52 19.61 16.93
C ASP A 44 18.36 21.08 16.49
N SER A 45 19.34 21.97 16.76
CA SER A 45 19.33 23.36 16.26
C SER A 45 19.17 23.40 14.74
N SER A 46 18.34 24.31 14.22
CA SER A 46 18.03 24.39 12.78
C SER A 46 19.26 24.79 11.94
N GLU A 47 20.08 25.70 12.45
CA GLU A 47 21.24 26.26 11.73
C GLU A 47 22.51 25.43 11.87
N LYS A 48 22.51 24.42 12.77
CA LYS A 48 23.66 23.53 13.08
C LYS A 48 24.95 24.25 13.54
N ILE A 49 24.88 25.53 13.85
CA ILE A 49 25.94 26.31 14.49
C ILE A 49 25.68 26.45 16.00
N LYS A 50 26.67 26.99 16.72
CA LYS A 50 26.50 27.40 18.11
C LYS A 50 25.65 28.66 18.24
N GLU A 51 24.86 28.68 19.29
CA GLU A 51 23.87 29.69 19.63
C GLU A 51 24.42 30.56 20.77
N PHE A 52 24.26 31.88 20.64
CA PHE A 52 24.55 32.84 21.70
C PHE A 52 23.25 33.19 22.43
N ILE A 53 23.26 33.01 23.75
CA ILE A 53 22.07 32.99 24.61
C ILE A 53 22.16 34.11 25.65
N ASN A 54 21.06 34.81 25.88
CA ASN A 54 21.00 35.93 26.80
C ASN A 54 20.97 35.46 28.27
N PRO A 55 21.45 36.27 29.23
CA PRO A 55 21.30 35.95 30.65
C PRO A 55 19.83 35.70 31.03
N LYS A 56 19.57 34.62 31.76
CA LYS A 56 18.22 34.12 32.13
C LYS A 56 17.35 33.62 30.96
N GLU A 57 17.88 33.46 29.76
CA GLU A 57 17.19 32.77 28.66
C GLU A 57 17.25 31.24 28.83
N GLN A 58 16.25 30.54 28.28
CA GLN A 58 16.05 29.10 28.50
C GLN A 58 16.61 28.25 27.37
N VAL A 59 17.58 27.40 27.70
CA VAL A 59 18.16 26.41 26.79
C VAL A 59 17.40 25.10 26.92
N ARG A 60 16.80 24.61 25.84
CA ARG A 60 16.02 23.36 25.81
C ARG A 60 16.75 22.28 25.01
N ILE A 61 17.08 21.17 25.67
CA ILE A 61 17.71 19.98 25.07
C ILE A 61 16.62 18.90 24.92
N ASN A 62 16.20 18.59 23.69
CA ASN A 62 15.13 17.60 23.47
C ASN A 62 15.64 16.14 23.61
N PRO A 63 14.75 15.16 23.84
CA PRO A 63 15.11 13.74 23.99
C PRO A 63 15.90 13.19 22.81
N GLY A 64 16.96 12.43 23.11
CA GLY A 64 17.84 11.83 22.11
C GLY A 64 18.84 12.78 21.46
N GLN A 65 18.96 14.03 21.95
CA GLN A 65 19.87 15.04 21.40
C GLN A 65 21.12 15.21 22.26
N PHE A 66 22.22 15.58 21.61
CA PHE A 66 23.44 16.05 22.27
C PHE A 66 23.44 17.58 22.33
N ALA A 67 24.09 18.12 23.35
CA ALA A 67 24.44 19.53 23.43
C ALA A 67 25.88 19.71 23.94
N LEU A 68 26.52 20.79 23.50
CA LEU A 68 27.75 21.31 24.10
C LEU A 68 27.37 22.56 24.89
N LEU A 69 27.67 22.60 26.19
CA LEU A 69 27.34 23.70 27.09
C LEU A 69 28.64 24.34 27.60
N LEU A 70 28.83 25.64 27.36
CA LEU A 70 29.96 26.38 27.93
C LEU A 70 29.61 26.83 29.37
N THR A 71 30.58 26.80 30.30
CA THR A 71 30.41 27.45 31.62
C THR A 71 30.45 28.96 31.52
N GLU A 72 29.77 29.67 32.43
CA GLU A 72 29.98 31.12 32.62
C GLU A 72 31.39 31.38 33.15
N GLU A 73 31.83 30.58 34.13
CA GLU A 73 33.12 30.75 34.78
C GLU A 73 34.28 30.11 34.01
N THR A 74 35.37 30.86 33.90
CA THR A 74 36.71 30.37 33.55
C THR A 74 37.33 29.67 34.76
N VAL A 75 37.88 28.48 34.54
CA VAL A 75 38.57 27.66 35.54
C VAL A 75 40.09 27.70 35.30
N ASN A 76 40.88 27.70 36.37
CA ASN A 76 42.34 27.71 36.37
C ASN A 76 42.85 26.67 37.38
N ILE A 77 43.32 25.51 36.90
CA ILE A 77 43.74 24.40 37.77
C ILE A 77 45.24 24.55 38.13
N PRO A 78 45.62 24.60 39.42
CA PRO A 78 47.03 24.57 39.86
C PRO A 78 47.76 23.29 39.42
N ARG A 79 49.10 23.33 39.28
CA ARG A 79 49.89 22.15 38.85
C ARG A 79 49.91 21.01 39.88
N ASP A 80 49.72 21.33 41.15
CA ASP A 80 49.66 20.41 42.29
C ASP A 80 48.23 19.91 42.58
N LYS A 81 47.26 20.16 41.69
CA LYS A 81 45.85 19.79 41.88
C LYS A 81 45.24 19.23 40.62
N ILE A 82 44.27 18.33 40.82
CA ILE A 82 43.36 17.85 39.79
C ILE A 82 41.93 18.26 40.19
N ALA A 83 41.09 18.57 39.22
CA ALA A 83 39.67 18.81 39.49
C ALA A 83 38.78 17.74 38.85
N PHE A 84 37.62 17.49 39.46
CA PHE A 84 36.61 16.54 39.02
C PHE A 84 35.32 17.28 38.73
N ILE A 85 34.59 16.89 37.69
CA ILE A 85 33.41 17.61 37.22
C ILE A 85 32.17 16.72 37.09
N SER A 86 31.01 17.30 37.38
CA SER A 86 29.72 16.63 37.18
C SER A 86 28.57 17.62 36.95
N ILE A 87 27.39 17.08 36.65
CA ILE A 87 26.14 17.83 36.52
C ILE A 87 25.40 17.74 37.86
N LYS A 88 24.75 18.82 38.32
CA LYS A 88 23.95 18.81 39.57
C LYS A 88 22.91 17.68 39.52
N ALA A 89 22.74 16.98 40.64
CA ALA A 89 21.87 15.79 40.72
C ALA A 89 20.42 16.06 40.26
N SER A 90 19.87 17.24 40.58
CA SER A 90 18.53 17.69 40.14
C SER A 90 18.38 17.81 38.63
N ILE A 91 19.48 17.97 37.88
CA ILE A 91 19.50 18.01 36.41
C ILE A 91 19.80 16.61 35.87
N LYS A 92 20.81 15.92 36.42
CA LYS A 92 21.18 14.55 36.03
C LYS A 92 20.00 13.57 36.12
N LEU A 93 19.22 13.63 37.20
CA LEU A 93 18.06 12.76 37.44
C LEU A 93 16.87 13.04 36.50
N ARG A 94 16.88 14.14 35.74
CA ARG A 94 15.89 14.39 34.66
C ARG A 94 16.21 13.62 33.37
N GLY A 95 17.37 12.95 33.31
CA GLY A 95 17.85 12.22 32.13
C GLY A 95 19.05 12.85 31.43
N LEU A 96 19.65 13.92 31.96
CA LEU A 96 20.82 14.55 31.36
C LEU A 96 22.09 13.79 31.74
N VAL A 97 22.66 13.07 30.77
CA VAL A 97 23.90 12.31 30.90
C VAL A 97 25.08 13.22 30.57
N ASN A 98 26.11 13.23 31.42
CA ASN A 98 27.38 13.86 31.06
C ASN A 98 28.20 12.91 30.18
N VAL A 99 28.70 13.43 29.06
CA VAL A 99 29.51 12.71 28.05
C VAL A 99 30.92 13.34 27.96
N SER A 100 31.18 14.46 28.66
CA SER A 100 32.54 15.00 28.80
C SER A 100 33.46 14.06 29.59
N GLY A 101 34.77 14.36 29.58
CA GLY A 101 35.69 13.82 30.58
C GLY A 101 35.22 14.10 32.01
N PHE A 102 35.63 13.26 32.95
CA PHE A 102 35.22 13.33 34.37
C PHE A 102 36.12 14.23 35.23
N HIS A 103 37.27 14.64 34.70
CA HIS A 103 38.27 15.46 35.37
C HIS A 103 38.78 16.58 34.47
N VAL A 104 39.52 17.51 35.07
CA VAL A 104 40.19 18.64 34.43
C VAL A 104 41.66 18.62 34.85
N ASP A 105 42.55 18.66 33.85
CA ASP A 105 43.99 18.43 34.01
C ASP A 105 44.69 19.52 34.85
N PRO A 106 45.79 19.18 35.56
CA PRO A 106 46.66 20.17 36.19
C PRO A 106 47.19 21.19 35.17
N GLY A 107 47.20 22.47 35.53
CA GLY A 107 47.60 23.55 34.63
C GLY A 107 46.60 23.88 33.52
N PHE A 108 45.42 23.26 33.47
CA PHE A 108 44.32 23.69 32.60
C PHE A 108 43.89 25.13 32.92
N LYS A 109 43.59 25.91 31.88
CA LYS A 109 42.99 27.26 31.99
C LYS A 109 41.95 27.43 30.89
N GLY A 110 40.74 27.88 31.24
CA GLY A 110 39.65 28.12 30.29
C GLY A 110 38.27 27.87 30.91
N ASN A 111 37.22 28.25 30.20
CA ASN A 111 35.85 27.81 30.46
C ASN A 111 35.73 26.32 30.09
N LEU A 112 34.84 25.59 30.78
CA LEU A 112 34.62 24.18 30.55
C LEU A 112 33.50 23.97 29.53
N VAL A 113 33.71 23.01 28.62
CA VAL A 113 32.68 22.59 27.64
C VAL A 113 32.13 21.23 28.09
N PHE A 114 30.91 21.24 28.62
CA PHE A 114 30.17 20.03 28.98
C PHE A 114 29.47 19.48 27.73
N SER A 115 29.96 18.35 27.20
CA SER A 115 29.21 17.53 26.26
C SER A 115 28.18 16.72 27.01
N VAL A 116 26.90 16.86 26.68
CA VAL A 116 25.78 16.23 27.37
C VAL A 116 24.80 15.57 26.39
N TYR A 117 24.09 14.55 26.85
CA TYR A 117 23.08 13.84 26.09
C TYR A 117 21.78 13.72 26.90
N ASN A 118 20.63 14.03 26.30
CA ASN A 118 19.34 13.82 26.96
C ASN A 118 18.83 12.39 26.70
N ALA A 119 19.07 11.50 27.67
CA ALA A 119 18.56 10.13 27.69
C ALA A 119 17.13 10.02 28.27
N GLY A 120 16.55 11.13 28.77
CA GLY A 120 15.18 11.17 29.27
C GLY A 120 14.15 11.25 28.16
N SER A 121 12.91 10.86 28.46
CA SER A 121 11.77 10.93 27.53
C SER A 121 11.19 12.34 27.36
N SER A 122 11.65 13.31 28.15
CA SER A 122 11.14 14.69 28.18
C SER A 122 12.25 15.72 27.91
N PRO A 123 11.96 16.85 27.25
CA PRO A 123 12.92 17.93 27.05
C PRO A 123 13.46 18.50 28.37
N ILE A 124 14.77 18.69 28.44
CA ILE A 124 15.46 19.23 29.61
C ILE A 124 15.77 20.70 29.35
N SER A 125 14.97 21.57 29.96
CA SER A 125 15.25 23.01 30.05
C SER A 125 16.30 23.29 31.14
N LEU A 126 17.27 24.13 30.79
CA LEU A 126 18.28 24.79 31.62
C LEU A 126 18.14 26.32 31.46
N LEU A 127 18.80 27.13 32.30
CA LEU A 127 18.73 28.59 32.26
C LEU A 127 20.14 29.20 32.29
N SER A 128 20.43 30.17 31.42
CA SER A 128 21.73 30.86 31.40
C SER A 128 21.93 31.70 32.69
N GLY A 129 23.10 31.58 33.32
CA GLY A 129 23.46 32.17 34.62
C GLY A 129 23.14 31.32 35.85
N GLU A 130 22.35 30.25 35.71
CA GLU A 130 21.99 29.36 36.83
C GLU A 130 23.02 28.24 37.03
N PRO A 131 23.29 27.83 38.29
CA PRO A 131 24.23 26.76 38.58
C PRO A 131 23.72 25.44 38.00
N CYS A 132 24.48 24.87 37.08
CA CYS A 132 24.15 23.63 36.37
C CYS A 132 25.16 22.51 36.65
N PHE A 133 26.42 22.87 36.89
CA PHE A 133 27.54 21.95 37.02
C PHE A 133 28.22 22.07 38.39
N LEU A 134 29.00 21.07 38.75
CA LEU A 134 29.75 20.97 39.98
C LEU A 134 31.21 20.70 39.66
N ILE A 135 32.13 21.41 40.33
CA ILE A 135 33.56 21.13 40.29
C ILE A 135 34.11 20.93 41.71
N TRP A 136 34.83 19.83 41.92
CA TRP A 136 35.60 19.55 43.13
C TRP A 136 37.08 19.58 42.82
N PHE A 137 37.91 19.97 43.78
CA PHE A 137 39.37 19.95 43.67
C PHE A 137 39.95 18.89 44.61
N ALA A 138 41.03 18.23 44.20
CA ALA A 138 41.79 17.28 45.01
C ALA A 138 43.29 17.56 44.86
N ASP A 139 44.03 17.43 45.95
CA ASP A 139 45.49 17.61 45.96
C ASP A 139 46.20 16.41 45.29
N LEU A 140 47.18 16.70 44.42
CA LEU A 140 48.10 15.72 43.85
C LEU A 140 49.34 15.57 44.73
N SER A 141 49.75 14.32 44.98
CA SER A 141 51.00 14.01 45.66
C SER A 141 52.08 13.74 44.62
N LEU A 142 52.68 14.82 44.09
CA LEU A 142 53.72 14.76 43.07
C LEU A 142 55.09 14.46 43.68
N SER A 143 55.92 13.74 42.93
CA SER A 143 57.36 13.60 43.23
C SER A 143 58.18 14.79 42.69
N GLU A 144 59.38 15.03 43.23
CA GLU A 144 60.18 16.24 42.93
C GLU A 144 60.55 16.43 41.45
N ASN A 145 60.56 15.34 40.67
CA ASN A 145 60.86 15.34 39.23
C ASN A 145 59.60 15.22 38.35
N GLU A 146 58.40 15.27 38.93
CA GLU A 146 57.14 15.00 38.23
C GLU A 146 56.56 16.26 37.57
N ILE A 147 56.89 16.42 36.30
CA ILE A 147 56.49 17.58 35.51
C ILE A 147 55.02 17.42 35.05
N THR A 148 54.08 17.85 35.88
CA THR A 148 52.64 18.02 35.51
C THR A 148 52.40 19.24 34.61
N ASP A 149 53.38 19.60 33.76
CA ASP A 149 53.24 20.75 32.88
C ASP A 149 52.39 20.36 31.67
N TYR A 150 51.30 21.10 31.46
CA TYR A 150 50.32 20.85 30.40
C TYR A 150 50.87 21.27 29.02
N LYS A 151 51.99 20.67 28.59
CA LYS A 151 52.80 21.00 27.41
C LYS A 151 53.25 19.75 26.63
N SER A 152 52.38 19.25 25.76
CA SER A 152 52.80 18.49 24.57
C SER A 152 51.73 18.59 23.48
N GLY A 153 52.13 18.34 22.23
CA GLY A 153 51.52 18.80 20.97
C GLY A 153 50.07 18.42 20.62
N SER A 154 49.29 17.78 21.49
CA SER A 154 47.96 17.23 21.19
C SER A 154 46.78 17.88 21.93
N HIS A 155 47.04 18.64 22.99
CA HIS A 155 45.98 19.11 23.91
C HIS A 155 45.36 20.44 23.47
N GLU A 156 44.63 20.42 22.34
CA GLU A 156 43.87 21.55 21.77
C GLU A 156 42.63 22.01 22.60
N HIS A 157 42.63 21.71 23.90
CA HIS A 157 41.55 22.02 24.85
C HIS A 157 41.98 23.14 25.83
N LYS A 158 43.14 23.77 25.61
CA LYS A 158 43.67 24.88 26.41
C LYS A 158 43.03 26.21 26.02
N GLY A 159 42.83 27.10 26.99
CA GLY A 159 42.47 28.50 26.77
C GLY A 159 41.05 28.70 26.22
N LEU A 160 40.17 27.70 26.36
CA LEU A 160 38.81 27.78 25.83
C LEU A 160 38.05 28.96 26.44
N ASN A 161 37.56 29.84 25.59
CA ASN A 161 36.66 30.96 25.91
C ASN A 161 35.33 30.87 25.14
N THR A 162 35.18 29.81 24.34
CA THR A 162 34.18 29.67 23.27
C THR A 162 34.11 28.18 22.90
N ILE A 163 32.98 27.69 22.38
CA ILE A 163 32.85 26.31 21.89
C ILE A 163 33.62 26.17 20.56
N PRO A 164 34.64 25.28 20.45
CA PRO A 164 35.39 25.08 19.22
C PRO A 164 34.57 24.41 18.11
N PRO A 165 34.65 24.89 16.84
CA PRO A 165 33.95 24.30 15.71
C PRO A 165 34.16 22.79 15.57
N LYS A 166 35.39 22.30 15.73
CA LYS A 166 35.71 20.86 15.62
C LYS A 166 34.89 19.91 16.51
N TYR A 167 34.32 20.38 17.64
CA TYR A 167 33.42 19.54 18.47
C TYR A 167 31.98 19.57 17.95
N ILE A 168 31.57 20.65 17.30
CA ILE A 168 30.31 20.76 16.56
C ILE A 168 30.42 19.86 15.32
N ASP A 169 31.48 20.01 14.54
CA ASP A 169 31.78 19.19 13.36
C ASP A 169 31.78 17.69 13.69
N ALA A 170 32.43 17.29 14.80
CA ALA A 170 32.47 15.90 15.25
C ALA A 170 31.10 15.36 15.73
N LEU A 171 30.20 16.21 16.24
CA LEU A 171 28.82 15.81 16.55
C LEU A 171 27.92 15.78 15.31
N LEU A 172 28.24 16.54 14.27
CA LEU A 172 27.54 16.56 12.97
C LEU A 172 28.09 15.52 11.97
N ALA A 173 29.19 14.84 12.30
CA ALA A 173 29.89 13.87 11.45
C ALA A 173 29.14 12.53 11.32
N GLY A 174 27.95 12.55 10.71
CA GLY A 174 27.14 11.37 10.41
C GLY A 174 25.64 11.62 10.65
N GLU A 175 24.82 10.60 10.40
CA GLU A 175 23.43 10.66 10.85
C GLU A 175 23.35 10.43 12.37
N LEU A 176 22.94 11.46 13.10
CA LEU A 176 22.52 11.33 14.50
C LEU A 176 21.23 10.50 14.60
N ALA A 177 21.41 9.18 14.60
CA ALA A 177 20.37 8.16 14.72
C ALA A 177 19.76 8.11 16.14
N SER A 178 19.28 9.25 16.64
CA SER A 178 18.49 9.31 17.87
C SER A 178 17.23 8.43 17.74
N PRO A 179 16.74 7.82 18.83
CA PRO A 179 15.53 7.00 18.78
C PRO A 179 14.30 7.71 18.18
N ASN A 180 14.23 9.04 18.35
CA ASN A 180 13.17 9.87 17.76
C ASN A 180 13.31 10.02 16.25
N VAL A 181 14.51 10.33 15.74
CA VAL A 181 14.76 10.41 14.29
C VAL A 181 14.53 9.06 13.61
N LEU A 182 14.90 7.96 14.27
CA LEU A 182 14.58 6.61 13.80
C LEU A 182 13.06 6.36 13.77
N LEU A 183 12.32 6.74 14.82
CA LEU A 183 10.86 6.61 14.88
C LEU A 183 10.16 7.46 13.81
N GLU A 184 10.66 8.65 13.50
CA GLU A 184 10.15 9.50 12.42
C GLU A 184 10.40 8.89 11.05
N LYS A 185 11.64 8.43 10.77
CA LYS A 185 11.97 7.69 9.53
C LYS A 185 11.11 6.44 9.36
N ILE A 186 10.84 5.70 10.44
CA ILE A 186 9.95 4.54 10.44
C ILE A 186 8.51 4.96 10.08
N LYS A 187 7.98 6.01 10.70
CA LYS A 187 6.62 6.53 10.40
C LYS A 187 6.48 7.01 8.96
N SER A 188 7.44 7.78 8.44
CA SER A 188 7.41 8.25 7.04
C SER A 188 7.53 7.10 6.05
N ASN A 189 8.30 6.06 6.38
CA ASN A 189 8.37 4.86 5.56
C ASN A 189 7.03 4.13 5.53
N PHE A 190 6.38 3.92 6.68
CA PHE A 190 5.05 3.30 6.76
C PHE A 190 3.98 4.07 5.94
N SER A 191 3.86 5.38 6.08
CA SER A 191 2.88 6.15 5.30
C SER A 191 3.18 6.14 3.79
N SER A 192 4.46 6.09 3.40
CA SER A 192 4.85 5.92 1.99
C SER A 192 4.52 4.53 1.44
N LEU A 193 4.55 3.49 2.27
CA LEU A 193 4.18 2.12 1.91
C LEU A 193 2.67 1.96 1.81
N GLU A 194 1.92 2.49 2.78
CA GLU A 194 0.46 2.52 2.78
C GLU A 194 -0.09 3.23 1.53
N THR A 195 0.48 4.38 1.17
CA THR A 195 0.15 5.10 -0.07
C THR A 195 0.38 4.23 -1.32
N LYS A 196 1.51 3.52 -1.40
CA LYS A 196 1.83 2.62 -2.53
C LYS A 196 0.90 1.41 -2.59
N ILE A 197 0.52 0.85 -1.43
CA ILE A 197 -0.43 -0.25 -1.33
C ILE A 197 -1.80 0.19 -1.85
N ASN A 198 -2.30 1.36 -1.42
CA ASN A 198 -3.59 1.88 -1.85
C ASN A 198 -3.63 2.15 -3.37
N LEU A 199 -2.61 2.81 -3.93
CA LEU A 199 -2.50 3.04 -5.38
C LEU A 199 -2.45 1.73 -6.18
N ASN A 200 -1.77 0.69 -5.67
CA ASN A 200 -1.71 -0.61 -6.32
C ASN A 200 -3.05 -1.37 -6.22
N ASN A 201 -3.74 -1.27 -5.08
CA ASN A 201 -5.08 -1.84 -4.88
C ASN A 201 -6.10 -1.16 -5.82
N GLU A 202 -6.06 0.16 -5.97
CA GLU A 202 -6.88 0.90 -6.94
C GLU A 202 -6.59 0.45 -8.38
N ALA A 203 -5.32 0.31 -8.75
CA ALA A 203 -4.91 -0.17 -10.08
C ALA A 203 -5.32 -1.64 -10.34
N GLN A 204 -5.32 -2.50 -9.32
CA GLN A 204 -5.84 -3.88 -9.43
C GLN A 204 -7.36 -3.90 -9.53
N ASN A 205 -8.07 -3.16 -8.68
CA ASN A 205 -9.52 -3.03 -8.72
C ASN A 205 -10.00 -2.46 -10.06
N GLY A 206 -9.28 -1.50 -10.65
CA GLY A 206 -9.54 -1.00 -12.00
C GLY A 206 -9.46 -2.10 -13.06
N LYS A 207 -8.43 -2.95 -13.01
CA LYS A 207 -8.28 -4.11 -13.92
C LYS A 207 -9.37 -5.17 -13.70
N ILE A 208 -9.72 -5.47 -12.45
CA ILE A 208 -10.79 -6.43 -12.11
C ILE A 208 -12.13 -5.93 -12.66
N ASN A 209 -12.46 -4.64 -12.47
CA ASN A 209 -13.69 -4.04 -13.00
C ASN A 209 -13.79 -4.07 -14.53
N LEU A 210 -12.66 -3.98 -15.25
CA LEU A 210 -12.62 -4.17 -16.70
C LEU A 210 -12.86 -5.63 -17.09
N ILE A 211 -12.15 -6.57 -16.48
CA ILE A 211 -12.32 -8.01 -16.72
C ILE A 211 -13.76 -8.47 -16.41
N GLU A 212 -14.36 -7.98 -15.32
CA GLU A 212 -15.77 -8.25 -15.00
C GLU A 212 -16.74 -7.71 -16.06
N ARG A 213 -16.47 -6.54 -16.64
CA ARG A 213 -17.29 -5.96 -17.72
C ARG A 213 -17.20 -6.81 -18.99
N ASP A 214 -15.99 -7.20 -19.38
CA ASP A 214 -15.76 -8.04 -20.55
C ASP A 214 -16.37 -9.44 -20.37
N GLN A 215 -16.26 -10.04 -19.18
CA GLN A 215 -16.94 -11.29 -18.85
C GLN A 215 -18.46 -11.18 -18.88
N LYS A 216 -19.04 -10.09 -18.33
CA LYS A 216 -20.50 -9.86 -18.37
C LYS A 216 -21.00 -9.65 -19.81
N ALA A 217 -20.25 -8.93 -20.65
CA ALA A 217 -20.55 -8.76 -22.07
C ALA A 217 -20.48 -10.10 -22.83
N ASN A 218 -19.40 -10.86 -22.66
CA ASN A 218 -19.22 -12.17 -23.31
C ASN A 218 -20.29 -13.18 -22.88
N ASN A 219 -20.65 -13.23 -21.60
CA ASN A 219 -21.73 -14.09 -21.11
C ASN A 219 -23.09 -13.69 -21.70
N TYR A 220 -23.38 -12.40 -21.85
CA TYR A 220 -24.61 -11.93 -22.50
C TYR A 220 -24.66 -12.31 -23.98
N ILE A 221 -23.54 -12.16 -24.71
CA ILE A 221 -23.42 -12.58 -26.12
C ILE A 221 -23.65 -14.10 -26.25
N ALA A 222 -22.99 -14.90 -25.41
CA ALA A 222 -23.13 -16.36 -25.41
C ALA A 222 -24.57 -16.82 -25.10
N ALA A 223 -25.22 -16.22 -24.09
CA ALA A 223 -26.61 -16.50 -23.75
C ALA A 223 -27.58 -16.12 -24.89
N THR A 224 -27.35 -14.97 -25.54
CA THR A 224 -28.16 -14.51 -26.67
C THR A 224 -28.00 -15.43 -27.88
N ALA A 225 -26.77 -15.87 -28.19
CA ALA A 225 -26.49 -16.81 -29.25
C ALA A 225 -27.14 -18.18 -29.01
N LEU A 226 -27.06 -18.71 -27.78
CA LEU A 226 -27.76 -19.95 -27.39
C LEU A 226 -29.29 -19.81 -27.54
N GLY A 227 -29.87 -18.67 -27.12
CA GLY A 227 -31.30 -18.39 -27.31
C GLY A 227 -31.71 -18.41 -28.79
N LEU A 228 -30.95 -17.77 -29.67
CA LEU A 228 -31.19 -17.78 -31.11
C LEU A 228 -31.08 -19.20 -31.72
N VAL A 229 -30.08 -19.99 -31.31
CA VAL A 229 -29.93 -21.39 -31.74
C VAL A 229 -31.13 -22.23 -31.33
N VAL A 230 -31.64 -22.08 -30.10
CA VAL A 230 -32.85 -22.78 -29.64
C VAL A 230 -34.09 -22.36 -30.47
N VAL A 231 -34.26 -21.07 -30.77
CA VAL A 231 -35.37 -20.59 -31.62
C VAL A 231 -35.31 -21.20 -33.03
N VAL A 232 -34.12 -21.28 -33.64
CA VAL A 232 -33.93 -21.90 -34.96
C VAL A 232 -34.24 -23.41 -34.92
N ILE A 233 -33.80 -24.13 -33.88
CA ILE A 233 -34.10 -25.56 -33.71
C ILE A 233 -35.61 -25.78 -33.54
N VAL A 234 -36.28 -25.00 -32.69
CA VAL A 234 -37.74 -25.09 -32.48
C VAL A 234 -38.49 -24.83 -33.78
N LYS A 235 -38.11 -23.80 -34.56
CA LYS A 235 -38.70 -23.54 -35.87
C LYS A 235 -38.50 -24.72 -36.83
N PHE A 236 -37.29 -25.25 -36.94
CA PHE A 236 -37.00 -26.37 -37.83
C PHE A 236 -37.83 -27.62 -37.50
N VAL A 237 -37.97 -27.96 -36.22
CA VAL A 237 -38.81 -29.08 -35.75
C VAL A 237 -40.29 -28.84 -36.09
N PHE A 238 -40.78 -27.61 -35.94
CA PHE A 238 -42.18 -27.27 -36.25
C PHE A 238 -42.46 -27.31 -37.75
N ASP A 239 -41.59 -26.72 -38.58
CA ASP A 239 -41.69 -26.75 -40.04
C ASP A 239 -41.64 -28.20 -40.57
N TRP A 240 -40.72 -29.03 -40.04
CA TRP A 240 -40.62 -30.45 -40.41
C TRP A 240 -41.88 -31.26 -40.05
N SER A 241 -42.48 -30.99 -38.88
CA SER A 241 -43.73 -31.63 -38.46
C SER A 241 -44.92 -31.20 -39.35
N ALA A 242 -44.97 -29.92 -39.73
CA ALA A 242 -45.97 -29.39 -40.66
C ALA A 242 -45.83 -30.02 -42.06
N ILE A 243 -44.60 -30.15 -42.58
CA ILE A 243 -44.32 -30.82 -43.85
C ILE A 243 -44.77 -32.29 -43.79
N LYS A 244 -44.41 -33.03 -42.74
CA LYS A 244 -44.80 -34.44 -42.60
C LYS A 244 -46.32 -34.61 -42.58
N THR A 245 -47.02 -33.86 -41.74
CA THR A 245 -48.50 -33.93 -41.65
C THR A 245 -49.20 -33.43 -42.93
N GLY A 246 -48.58 -32.56 -43.71
CA GLY A 246 -49.02 -32.19 -45.06
C GLY A 246 -48.88 -33.33 -46.07
N ILE A 247 -47.73 -34.02 -46.08
CA ILE A 247 -47.47 -35.20 -46.93
C ILE A 247 -48.44 -36.33 -46.59
N ASP A 248 -48.61 -36.65 -45.30
CA ASP A 248 -49.52 -37.72 -44.84
C ASP A 248 -50.96 -37.48 -45.32
N LYS A 249 -51.47 -36.24 -45.21
CA LYS A 249 -52.77 -35.82 -45.75
C LYS A 249 -52.85 -35.92 -47.28
N GLY A 250 -51.78 -35.52 -47.99
CA GLY A 250 -51.72 -35.63 -49.45
C GLY A 250 -51.80 -37.09 -49.93
N ILE A 251 -51.13 -38.01 -49.23
CA ILE A 251 -51.19 -39.45 -49.50
C ILE A 251 -52.58 -40.04 -49.17
N GLU A 252 -53.29 -39.49 -48.17
CA GLU A 252 -54.67 -39.88 -47.86
C GLU A 252 -55.65 -39.41 -48.95
N VAL A 253 -55.57 -38.15 -49.38
CA VAL A 253 -56.39 -37.59 -50.48
C VAL A 253 -56.16 -38.39 -51.77
N LYS A 254 -54.90 -38.61 -52.15
CA LYS A 254 -54.57 -39.35 -53.37
C LYS A 254 -55.03 -40.81 -53.37
N ARG A 255 -55.11 -41.45 -52.19
CA ARG A 255 -55.75 -42.77 -52.05
C ARG A 255 -57.27 -42.71 -52.24
N LYS A 256 -57.93 -41.64 -51.78
CA LYS A 256 -59.37 -41.43 -52.01
C LYS A 256 -59.66 -41.19 -53.49
N GLU A 257 -58.84 -40.37 -54.17
CA GLU A 257 -58.90 -40.17 -55.63
C GLU A 257 -58.76 -41.50 -56.38
N GLN A 258 -57.71 -42.28 -56.12
CA GLN A 258 -57.53 -43.62 -56.72
C GLN A 258 -58.71 -44.57 -56.46
N THR A 259 -59.33 -44.49 -55.28
CA THR A 259 -60.52 -45.28 -54.96
C THR A 259 -61.72 -44.83 -55.80
N ILE A 260 -61.93 -43.52 -55.94
CA ILE A 260 -63.00 -42.95 -56.78
C ILE A 260 -62.77 -43.29 -58.26
N ASP A 261 -61.54 -43.14 -58.78
CA ASP A 261 -61.20 -43.45 -60.18
C ASP A 261 -61.43 -44.92 -60.52
N SER A 262 -61.13 -45.85 -59.59
CA SER A 262 -61.39 -47.28 -59.80
C SER A 262 -62.89 -47.63 -59.79
N ILE A 263 -63.71 -46.91 -59.01
CA ILE A 263 -65.18 -47.01 -59.03
C ILE A 263 -65.76 -46.44 -60.34
N ILE A 264 -65.23 -45.31 -60.83
CA ILE A 264 -65.66 -44.72 -62.11
C ILE A 264 -65.33 -45.66 -63.27
N ASN A 265 -64.12 -46.23 -63.30
CA ASN A 265 -63.72 -47.16 -64.35
C ASN A 265 -64.51 -48.48 -64.33
N SER A 266 -64.88 -49.02 -63.16
CA SER A 266 -65.70 -50.23 -63.10
C SER A 266 -67.13 -50.00 -63.61
N GLN A 267 -67.75 -48.87 -63.23
CA GLN A 267 -69.06 -48.46 -63.79
C GLN A 267 -69.00 -48.18 -65.31
N LEU A 268 -67.88 -47.64 -65.81
CA LEU A 268 -67.69 -47.44 -67.25
C LEU A 268 -67.65 -48.77 -68.02
N LEU A 269 -66.94 -49.77 -67.50
CA LEU A 269 -66.86 -51.11 -68.07
C LEU A 269 -68.21 -51.84 -68.01
N GLU A 270 -68.95 -51.71 -66.91
CA GLU A 270 -70.31 -52.26 -66.77
C GLU A 270 -71.27 -51.64 -67.80
N LYS A 271 -71.24 -50.30 -67.97
CA LYS A 271 -71.99 -49.60 -69.01
C LYS A 271 -71.62 -50.03 -70.43
N GLN A 272 -70.34 -50.24 -70.72
CA GLN A 272 -69.90 -50.76 -72.03
C GLN A 272 -70.42 -52.18 -72.28
N ARG A 273 -70.37 -53.05 -71.27
CA ARG A 273 -70.89 -54.42 -71.34
C ARG A 273 -72.38 -54.44 -71.66
N LEU A 274 -73.17 -53.61 -70.97
CA LEU A 274 -74.61 -53.46 -71.22
C LEU A 274 -74.92 -52.94 -72.63
N MET A 275 -74.12 -52.02 -73.19
CA MET A 275 -74.30 -51.60 -74.59
C MET A 275 -74.02 -52.72 -75.60
N ILE A 276 -73.02 -53.56 -75.37
CA ILE A 276 -72.72 -54.73 -76.22
C ILE A 276 -73.86 -55.76 -76.14
N GLU A 277 -74.41 -55.98 -74.94
CA GLU A 277 -75.55 -56.87 -74.72
C GLU A 277 -76.81 -56.36 -75.44
N ILE A 278 -77.10 -55.05 -75.37
CA ILE A 278 -78.20 -54.41 -76.11
C ILE A 278 -78.02 -54.55 -77.63
N ASP A 279 -76.84 -54.25 -78.18
CA ASP A 279 -76.53 -54.41 -79.61
C ASP A 279 -76.69 -55.88 -80.07
N SER A 280 -76.32 -56.84 -79.22
CA SER A 280 -76.56 -58.26 -79.51
C SER A 280 -78.05 -58.62 -79.56
N MET A 281 -78.87 -58.04 -78.67
CA MET A 281 -80.33 -58.21 -78.69
C MET A 281 -81.00 -57.50 -79.88
N GLU A 282 -80.46 -56.38 -80.37
CA GLU A 282 -80.93 -55.74 -81.60
C GLU A 282 -80.75 -56.67 -82.80
N LYS A 283 -79.57 -57.31 -82.93
CA LYS A 283 -79.27 -58.29 -83.98
C LYS A 283 -80.13 -59.56 -83.91
N VAL A 284 -80.45 -60.04 -82.71
CA VAL A 284 -81.40 -61.16 -82.52
C VAL A 284 -82.83 -60.75 -82.89
N ARG A 285 -83.26 -59.54 -82.52
CA ARG A 285 -84.58 -59.00 -82.87
C ARG A 285 -84.79 -58.91 -84.38
N ASP A 286 -83.77 -58.49 -85.11
CA ASP A 286 -83.87 -58.33 -86.57
C ASP A 286 -83.76 -59.65 -87.33
N SER A 287 -83.02 -60.66 -86.83
CA SER A 287 -83.02 -61.99 -87.45
C SER A 287 -84.36 -62.72 -87.32
N LEU A 288 -85.12 -62.45 -86.24
CA LEU A 288 -86.47 -62.99 -86.01
C LEU A 288 -87.56 -62.43 -86.94
N LYS A 289 -87.32 -61.33 -87.67
CA LYS A 289 -88.30 -60.73 -88.60
C LYS A 289 -88.42 -61.47 -89.94
N THR A 290 -87.46 -62.34 -90.26
CA THR A 290 -87.23 -62.83 -91.65
C THR A 290 -87.92 -64.16 -91.96
N SER A 291 -88.73 -64.73 -91.05
CA SER A 291 -89.01 -66.17 -91.03
C SER A 291 -90.49 -66.62 -91.06
N VAL A 292 -91.47 -65.75 -91.39
CA VAL A 292 -92.90 -66.13 -91.44
C VAL A 292 -93.69 -65.44 -92.58
N LEU A 293 -94.41 -66.23 -93.42
CA LEU A 293 -95.72 -65.97 -94.12
C LEU A 293 -95.83 -66.44 -95.61
N ILE A 294 -96.35 -67.66 -95.83
CA ILE A 294 -96.93 -68.26 -97.08
C ILE A 294 -97.88 -69.40 -96.57
N PRO A 295 -99.10 -69.77 -97.07
CA PRO A 295 -99.70 -69.78 -98.44
C PRO A 295 -101.16 -69.18 -98.48
N LYS A 296 -102.20 -69.52 -99.29
CA LYS A 296 -102.51 -70.49 -100.40
C LYS A 296 -103.79 -70.06 -101.20
N ASN A 297 -104.12 -70.83 -102.27
CA ASN A 297 -105.36 -70.89 -103.09
C ASN A 297 -105.63 -69.69 -104.05
N GLY A 298 -106.19 -69.88 -105.26
CA GLY A 298 -106.46 -71.12 -106.00
C GLY A 298 -107.27 -70.95 -107.33
N ASN A 299 -107.06 -71.90 -108.26
CA ASN A 299 -107.88 -72.32 -109.42
C ASN A 299 -108.13 -71.49 -110.72
N ASP A 300 -108.08 -72.27 -111.82
CA ASP A 300 -108.93 -72.31 -113.04
C ASP A 300 -108.69 -71.50 -114.35
N SER A 301 -108.25 -72.27 -115.36
CA SER A 301 -108.86 -72.46 -116.69
C SER A 301 -108.37 -71.70 -117.97
N GLN A 302 -108.06 -72.53 -118.98
CA GLN A 302 -108.09 -72.39 -120.46
C GLN A 302 -108.06 -70.99 -121.13
N ASN A 303 -107.14 -70.77 -122.09
CA ASN A 303 -107.35 -71.08 -123.52
C ASN A 303 -106.03 -71.08 -124.35
N LYS A 304 -106.13 -71.34 -125.66
CA LYS A 304 -105.08 -71.51 -126.71
C LYS A 304 -105.35 -70.49 -127.87
N PRO A 305 -104.63 -70.46 -129.02
CA PRO A 305 -103.33 -71.07 -129.40
C PRO A 305 -102.35 -70.12 -130.15
N ARG A 306 -101.22 -70.70 -130.62
CA ARG A 306 -100.08 -70.14 -131.36
C ARG A 306 -99.05 -69.39 -130.53
#